data_AF-A0A955B3T0-F1
#
_entry.id   AF-A0A955B3T0-F1
#
_cell.length_a   1.000
_cell.length_b   1.000
_cell.length_c   1.000
_cell.angle_alpha   90.00
_cell.angle_beta   90.00
_cell.angle_gamma   90.00
#
_symmetry.space_group_name_H-M   'P 1'
#
loop_
_entity.id
_entity.type
_entity.pdbx_description
1 polymer ?
#
loop_
_entity_poly.entity_id
_entity_poly.type
_entity_poly.pdbx_seq_one_letter_code
_entity_poly.pdbx_strand_id
1 'polypeptide(L)'
;MRKIAILVWCLLPIVALAYHLGPGQQKMILEDASDALHQAETYVASQQWDKAVVAFDLALSNLSKDKVDESRRIRLEKAKAQMFAAQLPAASTDLKALVDELVDESNESEAVADPDLLNEARAALA
;
A
#
# COMPACT_ATOMS: atom_id res chain seq x y z
N MET A 1 26.01 43.22 1.85
CA MET A 1 25.27 42.95 3.10
C MET A 1 23.74 43.16 2.97
N ARG A 2 23.22 44.32 2.53
CA ARG A 2 21.75 44.56 2.43
C ARG A 2 20.98 43.61 1.49
N LYS A 3 21.58 43.17 0.37
CA LYS A 3 20.91 42.29 -0.60
C LYS A 3 20.62 40.88 -0.04
N ILE A 4 21.53 40.36 0.81
CA ILE A 4 21.36 39.05 1.46
C ILE A 4 20.23 39.11 2.49
N ALA A 5 20.17 40.19 3.27
CA ALA A 5 19.10 40.40 4.25
C ALA A 5 17.72 40.45 3.57
N ILE A 6 17.60 41.08 2.40
CA ILE A 6 16.34 41.13 1.64
C ILE A 6 15.96 39.76 1.05
N LEU A 7 16.94 39.00 0.54
CA LEU A 7 16.70 37.64 0.03
C LEU A 7 16.21 36.69 1.13
N VAL A 8 16.86 36.71 2.29
CA VAL A 8 16.45 35.89 3.45
C VAL A 8 15.06 36.32 3.94
N TRP A 9 14.77 37.62 3.95
CA TRP A 9 13.46 38.15 4.31
C TRP A 9 12.35 37.73 3.33
N CYS A 10 12.66 37.61 2.04
CA CYS A 10 11.70 37.12 1.04
C CYS A 10 11.55 35.59 1.03
N LEU A 11 12.58 34.85 1.43
CA LEU A 11 12.55 33.38 1.53
C LEU A 11 11.74 32.88 2.74
N LEU A 12 11.77 33.60 3.86
CA LEU A 12 11.03 33.28 5.08
C LEU A 12 9.52 33.00 4.85
N PRO A 13 8.75 33.88 4.18
CA PRO A 13 7.33 33.61 3.92
C PRO A 13 7.12 32.46 2.94
N ILE A 14 8.02 32.24 1.98
CA ILE A 14 7.92 31.14 1.00
C ILE A 14 8.10 29.78 1.70
N VAL A 15 9.10 29.68 2.59
CA VAL A 15 9.35 28.46 3.38
C VAL A 15 8.21 28.19 4.36
N ALA A 16 7.69 29.23 5.02
CA ALA A 16 6.53 29.09 5.91
C ALA A 16 5.28 28.63 5.16
N LEU A 17 5.04 29.15 3.94
CA LEU A 17 3.95 28.71 3.08
C LEU A 17 4.13 27.24 2.66
N ALA A 18 5.33 26.85 2.23
CA ALA A 18 5.62 25.47 1.84
C ALA A 18 5.39 24.48 3.01
N TYR A 19 5.77 24.86 4.23
CA TYR A 19 5.53 24.04 5.42
C TYR A 19 4.03 23.89 5.73
N HIS A 20 3.23 24.94 5.51
CA HIS A 20 1.79 24.93 5.78
C HIS A 20 0.95 24.32 4.65
N LEU A 21 1.45 24.27 3.40
CA LEU A 21 0.82 23.62 2.24
C LEU A 21 1.18 22.13 2.08
N GLY A 22 2.22 21.63 2.75
CA GLY A 22 2.59 20.22 2.77
C GLY A 22 1.52 19.21 3.22
N PRO A 23 0.67 19.46 4.24
CA PRO A 23 -0.27 18.45 4.73
C PRO A 23 -1.41 18.12 3.77
N GLY A 24 -1.64 18.94 2.73
CA GLY A 24 -2.63 18.66 1.69
C GLY A 24 -2.20 17.53 0.74
N GLN A 25 -0.92 17.44 0.40
CA GLN A 25 -0.41 16.44 -0.54
C GLN A 25 -0.45 15.02 0.05
N GLN A 26 -0.20 14.87 1.35
CA GLN A 26 -0.35 13.56 2.03
C GLN A 26 -1.79 13.06 2.03
N LYS A 27 -2.79 13.96 2.10
CA LYS A 27 -4.20 13.58 2.07
C LYS A 27 -4.64 13.13 0.67
N MET A 28 -4.13 13.77 -0.39
CA MET A 28 -4.41 13.36 -1.76
C MET A 28 -3.86 11.96 -2.07
N ILE A 29 -2.64 11.65 -1.62
CA ILE A 29 -2.03 10.32 -1.84
C ILE A 29 -2.81 9.22 -1.09
N LEU A 30 -3.31 9.51 0.11
CA LEU A 30 -4.14 8.57 0.88
C LEU A 30 -5.52 8.38 0.24
N GLU A 31 -6.14 9.45 -0.25
CA GLU A 31 -7.39 9.37 -1.03
C GLU A 31 -7.18 8.53 -2.30
N ASP A 32 -6.05 8.70 -3.01
CA ASP A 32 -5.71 7.92 -4.19
C ASP A 32 -5.51 6.42 -3.89
N ALA A 33 -5.03 6.06 -2.70
CA ALA A 33 -4.90 4.67 -2.28
C ALA A 33 -6.26 4.03 -1.94
N SER A 34 -7.10 4.74 -1.18
CA SER A 34 -8.45 4.25 -0.83
C SER A 34 -9.37 4.16 -2.04
N ASP A 35 -9.27 5.12 -2.97
CA ASP A 35 -10.07 5.12 -4.20
C ASP A 35 -9.65 3.99 -5.14
N ALA A 36 -8.34 3.70 -5.22
CA ALA A 36 -7.83 2.54 -5.95
C ALA A 36 -8.30 1.22 -5.34
N LEU A 37 -8.32 1.11 -4.00
CA LEU A 37 -8.80 -0.08 -3.31
C LEU A 37 -10.30 -0.31 -3.54
N HIS A 38 -11.12 0.73 -3.41
CA HIS A 38 -12.56 0.64 -3.68
C HIS A 38 -12.83 0.27 -5.15
N GLN A 39 -12.04 0.77 -6.09
CA GLN A 39 -12.12 0.35 -7.49
C GLN A 39 -11.76 -1.13 -7.65
N ALA A 40 -10.72 -1.62 -6.97
CA ALA A 40 -10.34 -3.02 -6.99
C ALA A 40 -11.49 -3.91 -6.51
N GLU A 41 -12.11 -3.58 -5.37
CA GLU A 41 -13.28 -4.28 -4.83
C GLU A 41 -14.47 -4.28 -5.81
N THR A 42 -14.70 -3.15 -6.49
CA THR A 42 -15.74 -3.04 -7.52
C THR A 42 -15.46 -3.96 -8.71
N TYR A 43 -14.19 -4.07 -9.13
CA TYR A 43 -13.78 -5.00 -10.18
C TYR A 43 -13.89 -6.46 -9.74
N VAL A 44 -13.55 -6.79 -8.48
CA VAL A 44 -13.77 -8.12 -7.88
C VAL A 44 -15.26 -8.47 -7.91
N ALA A 45 -16.13 -7.57 -7.44
CA ALA A 45 -17.59 -7.77 -7.45
C ALA A 45 -18.15 -7.95 -8.86
N SER A 46 -17.53 -7.29 -9.85
CA SER A 46 -17.88 -7.39 -11.27
C SER A 46 -17.16 -8.53 -12.00
N GLN A 47 -16.37 -9.36 -11.29
CA GLN A 47 -15.55 -10.44 -11.86
C GLN A 47 -14.55 -9.99 -12.94
N GLN A 48 -14.14 -8.73 -12.90
CA GLN A 48 -13.14 -8.15 -13.80
C GLN A 48 -11.74 -8.33 -13.19
N TRP A 49 -11.30 -9.59 -13.10
CA TRP A 49 -10.12 -10.00 -12.33
C TRP A 49 -8.84 -9.28 -12.75
N ASP A 50 -8.57 -9.15 -14.06
CA ASP A 50 -7.38 -8.43 -14.55
C ASP A 50 -7.35 -6.96 -14.09
N LYS A 51 -8.50 -6.30 -14.09
CA LYS A 51 -8.60 -4.90 -13.64
C LYS A 51 -8.50 -4.79 -12.13
N ALA A 52 -9.03 -5.77 -11.40
CA ALA A 52 -8.87 -5.83 -9.95
C ALA A 52 -7.39 -5.91 -9.56
N VAL A 53 -6.61 -6.78 -10.22
CA VAL A 53 -5.16 -6.89 -9.98
C VAL A 53 -4.44 -5.55 -10.20
N VAL A 54 -4.73 -4.87 -11.31
CA VAL A 54 -4.14 -3.56 -11.62
C VAL A 54 -4.53 -2.50 -10.58
N ALA A 55 -5.79 -2.49 -10.14
CA ALA A 55 -6.26 -1.55 -9.14
C ALA A 55 -5.64 -1.82 -7.75
N PHE A 56 -5.44 -3.08 -7.38
CA PHE A 56 -4.71 -3.45 -6.16
C PHE A 56 -3.24 -3.03 -6.23
N ASP A 57 -2.58 -3.17 -7.38
CA ASP A 57 -1.21 -2.67 -7.57
C ASP A 57 -1.12 -1.16 -7.40
N LEU A 58 -2.10 -0.42 -7.93
CA LEU A 58 -2.19 1.02 -7.74
C LEU A 58 -2.40 1.38 -6.28
N ALA A 59 -3.30 0.68 -5.57
CA ALA A 59 -3.53 0.87 -4.15
C ALA A 59 -2.24 0.63 -3.33
N LEU A 60 -1.50 -0.45 -3.60
CA LEU A 60 -0.22 -0.73 -2.95
C LEU A 60 0.84 0.33 -3.25
N SER A 61 0.85 0.89 -4.46
CA SER A 61 1.83 1.92 -4.85
C SER A 61 1.58 3.27 -4.16
N ASN A 62 0.31 3.57 -3.86
CA ASN A 62 -0.11 4.82 -3.20
C ASN A 62 -0.19 4.67 -1.68
N LEU A 63 -0.23 3.45 -1.16
CA LEU A 63 -0.29 3.20 0.28
C LEU A 63 1.00 3.67 0.97
N SER A 64 0.83 4.36 2.10
CA SER A 64 1.96 4.83 2.89
C SER A 64 2.72 3.65 3.53
N LYS A 65 4.06 3.76 3.60
CA LYS A 65 4.96 2.67 4.04
C LYS A 65 4.79 2.26 5.52
N ASP A 66 4.14 3.10 6.31
CA ASP A 66 3.79 2.83 7.72
C ASP A 66 2.56 1.92 7.86
N LYS A 67 1.80 1.69 6.77
CA LYS A 67 0.61 0.84 6.74
C LYS A 67 0.93 -0.60 6.35
N VAL A 68 1.82 -1.23 7.12
CA VAL A 68 2.32 -2.58 6.83
C VAL A 68 1.19 -3.62 6.84
N ASP A 69 0.32 -3.60 7.85
CA ASP A 69 -0.80 -4.57 7.95
C ASP A 69 -1.80 -4.44 6.79
N GLU A 70 -2.11 -3.19 6.40
CA GLU A 70 -3.02 -2.92 5.29
C GLU A 70 -2.42 -3.36 3.94
N SER A 71 -1.12 -3.10 3.73
CA SER A 71 -0.35 -3.60 2.59
C SER A 71 -0.46 -5.12 2.46
N ARG A 72 -0.26 -5.85 3.56
CA ARG A 72 -0.31 -7.32 3.58
C ARG A 72 -1.70 -7.85 3.23
N ARG A 73 -2.76 -7.23 3.77
CA ARG A 73 -4.15 -7.57 3.42
C ARG A 73 -4.44 -7.34 1.94
N ILE A 74 -4.00 -6.21 1.40
CA ILE A 74 -4.18 -5.91 -0.03
C ILE A 74 -3.42 -6.91 -0.91
N ARG A 75 -2.21 -7.33 -0.53
CA ARG A 75 -1.44 -8.36 -1.25
C ARG A 75 -2.14 -9.71 -1.26
N LEU A 76 -2.75 -10.10 -0.15
CA LEU A 76 -3.57 -11.31 -0.08
C LEU A 76 -4.78 -11.25 -1.02
N GLU A 77 -5.54 -10.15 -0.99
CA GLU A 77 -6.70 -9.96 -1.89
C GLU A 77 -6.30 -9.88 -3.37
N LYS A 78 -5.18 -9.22 -3.67
CA LYS A 78 -4.58 -9.22 -5.01
C LYS A 78 -4.24 -10.64 -5.46
N ALA A 79 -3.58 -11.43 -4.62
CA ALA A 79 -3.23 -12.80 -4.97
C ALA A 79 -4.48 -13.65 -5.25
N LYS A 80 -5.56 -13.50 -4.48
CA LYS A 80 -6.85 -14.13 -4.77
C LYS A 80 -7.39 -13.70 -6.13
N ALA A 81 -7.36 -12.41 -6.46
CA ALA A 81 -7.77 -11.91 -7.79
C ALA A 81 -6.89 -12.47 -8.91
N GLN A 82 -5.57 -12.60 -8.70
CA GLN A 82 -4.63 -13.20 -9.65
C GLN A 82 -4.92 -14.68 -9.91
N MET A 83 -5.43 -15.43 -8.93
CA MET A 83 -5.86 -16.82 -9.13
C MET A 83 -6.99 -16.92 -10.15
N PHE A 84 -7.95 -15.97 -10.12
CA PHE A 84 -9.04 -15.91 -11.10
C PHE A 84 -8.62 -15.31 -12.45
N ALA A 85 -7.57 -14.49 -12.48
CA ALA A 85 -7.00 -13.90 -13.69
C ALA A 85 -6.03 -14.83 -14.45
N ALA A 86 -5.94 -16.11 -14.08
CA ALA A 86 -4.95 -17.06 -14.62
C ALA A 86 -3.47 -16.65 -14.42
N GLN A 87 -3.19 -15.82 -13.40
CA GLN A 87 -1.85 -15.33 -13.05
C GLN A 87 -1.24 -16.13 -11.88
N LEU A 88 -1.49 -17.44 -11.83
CA LEU A 88 -1.11 -18.32 -10.71
C LEU A 88 0.39 -18.30 -10.35
N PRO A 89 1.34 -18.26 -11.30
CA PRO A 89 2.76 -18.20 -10.93
C PRO A 89 3.13 -16.92 -10.17
N ALA A 90 2.54 -15.79 -10.57
CA ALA A 90 2.76 -14.52 -9.89
C ALA A 90 2.09 -14.50 -8.50
N ALA A 91 0.86 -15.01 -8.41
CA ALA A 91 0.13 -15.14 -7.14
C ALA A 91 0.89 -16.01 -6.13
N SER A 92 1.37 -17.18 -6.56
CA SER A 92 2.12 -18.10 -5.71
C SER A 92 3.43 -17.49 -5.20
N THR A 93 4.14 -16.76 -6.06
CA THR A 93 5.40 -16.09 -5.68
C THR A 93 5.15 -15.00 -4.63
N ASP A 94 4.11 -14.18 -4.82
CA ASP A 94 3.78 -13.09 -3.89
C ASP A 94 3.24 -13.62 -2.56
N LEU A 95 2.36 -14.64 -2.59
CA LEU A 95 1.88 -15.33 -1.39
C LEU A 95 3.01 -15.99 -0.60
N LYS A 96 3.95 -16.64 -1.27
CA LYS A 96 5.11 -17.23 -0.61
C LYS A 96 5.95 -16.15 0.09
N ALA A 97 6.22 -15.03 -0.59
CA ALA A 97 6.95 -13.92 0.00
C ALA A 97 6.22 -13.33 1.22
N LEU A 98 4.88 -13.21 1.14
CA LEU A 98 4.05 -12.72 2.25
C LEU A 98 4.08 -13.67 3.45
N VAL A 99 4.00 -14.98 3.22
CA VAL A 99 4.09 -15.99 4.30
C VAL A 99 5.47 -15.97 4.94
N ASP A 100 6.54 -15.91 4.14
CA ASP A 100 7.91 -15.85 4.65
C ASP A 100 8.11 -14.58 5.51
N GLU A 101 7.62 -13.41 5.06
CA GLU A 101 7.62 -12.15 5.82
C GLU A 101 6.89 -12.26 7.16
N LEU A 102 5.67 -12.80 7.18
CA LEU A 102 4.86 -12.96 8.39
C LEU A 102 5.47 -13.96 9.38
N VAL A 103 6.13 -15.01 8.88
CA VAL A 103 6.82 -15.99 9.72
C VAL A 103 8.05 -15.37 10.36
N ASP A 104 8.89 -14.67 9.59
CA ASP A 104 10.09 -14.02 10.11
C ASP A 104 9.74 -13.00 11.20
N GLU A 105 8.71 -12.18 10.99
CA GLU A 105 8.27 -11.19 11.97
C GLU A 105 7.71 -11.83 13.25
N SER A 106 6.99 -12.96 13.13
CA SER A 106 6.52 -13.73 14.28
C SER A 106 7.65 -14.36 15.10
N ASN A 107 8.82 -14.58 14.50
CA ASN A 107 10.00 -15.12 15.17
C ASN A 107 10.82 -14.01 15.85
N GLU A 108 10.80 -12.80 15.31
CA GLU A 108 11.57 -11.65 15.80
C GLU A 108 10.84 -10.82 16.87
N SER A 109 9.51 -10.83 16.87
CA SER A 109 8.67 -10.03 17.78
C SER A 109 7.73 -10.93 18.60
N GLU A 110 7.74 -10.80 19.92
CA GLU A 110 6.73 -11.44 20.81
C GLU A 110 5.29 -10.97 20.52
N ALA A 111 5.14 -9.85 19.79
CA ALA A 111 3.85 -9.43 19.24
C ALA A 111 3.58 -10.23 17.96
N VAL A 112 2.77 -11.28 18.10
CA VAL A 112 2.33 -12.17 17.03
C VAL A 112 1.76 -11.35 15.86
N ALA A 113 2.44 -11.38 14.71
CA ALA A 113 1.90 -10.94 13.43
C ALA A 113 0.54 -11.63 13.21
N ASP A 114 -0.45 -10.89 12.68
CA ASP A 114 -1.86 -11.31 12.63
C ASP A 114 -2.00 -12.81 12.23
N PRO A 115 -2.31 -13.70 13.20
CA PRO A 115 -2.24 -15.14 12.97
C PRO A 115 -3.31 -15.60 12.00
N ASP A 116 -4.41 -14.85 11.89
CA ASP A 116 -5.48 -15.13 10.93
C ASP A 116 -5.01 -14.85 9.50
N LEU A 117 -4.29 -13.74 9.28
CA LEU A 117 -3.73 -13.38 7.99
C LEU A 117 -2.69 -14.41 7.51
N LEU A 118 -1.83 -14.89 8.41
CA LEU A 118 -0.86 -15.95 8.10
C LEU A 118 -1.55 -17.26 7.71
N ASN A 119 -2.59 -17.65 8.43
CA ASN A 119 -3.37 -18.85 8.12
C ASN A 119 -4.07 -18.73 6.77
N GLU A 120 -4.64 -17.56 6.47
CA GLU A 120 -5.32 -17.31 5.20
C GLU A 120 -4.35 -17.30 4.02
N ALA A 121 -3.18 -16.66 4.16
CA ALA A 121 -2.13 -16.66 3.13
C ALA A 121 -1.61 -18.08 2.86
N ARG A 122 -1.44 -18.90 3.89
CA ARG A 122 -1.08 -20.33 3.74
C ARG A 122 -2.19 -21.14 3.07
N ALA A 123 -3.45 -20.89 3.42
CA ALA A 123 -4.59 -21.55 2.79
C ALA A 123 -4.74 -21.20 1.31
N ALA A 124 -4.44 -19.96 0.93
CA ALA A 124 -4.45 -19.52 -0.48
C ALA A 124 -3.27 -20.09 -1.30
N LEU A 125 -2.17 -20.48 -0.64
CA LEU A 125 -0.99 -21.05 -1.28
C LEU A 125 -1.09 -22.57 -1.50
N ALA A 126 -1.91 -23.28 -0.71
CA ALA A 126 -2.07 -24.73 -0.72
C ALA A 126 -2.90 -25.23 -1.93
#